data_AF-A0A959DZH7-F1
#
_entry.id   AF-A0A959DZH7-F1
#
_cell.length_a   1.000
_cell.length_b   1.000
_cell.length_c   1.000
_cell.angle_alpha   90.00
_cell.angle_beta   90.00
_cell.angle_gamma   90.00
#
_symmetry.space_group_name_H-M   'P 1'
#
loop_
_entity.id
_entity.type
_entity.pdbx_description
1 polymer ?
#
loop_
_entity_poly.entity_id
_entity_poly.type
_entity_poly.pdbx_seq_one_letter_code
_entity_poly.pdbx_strand_id
1 'polypeptide(L)'
;MVNKLSYLLLTIIGIFISCADQKLLLKKSKIPDIIKTDGFYYVKTNEYSKTLKDSVTNYNFTFYYIDGTFLKHFTSPSLEKEILDFNIKNQYEILKKDQTNWGLYEIYGSNIIREGWNTSVGGGLPRSRAEGYVKNDSTIVFTKSFAFDNKCCPKINSNYEVENHFFPYSPKPDSSNIFLNEY
;
A
#
# COMPACT_ATOMS: atom_id res chain seq x y z
N MET A 1 -2.77 -49.60 -5.56
CA MET A 1 -4.20 -49.23 -5.60
C MET A 1 -4.34 -47.88 -4.90
N VAL A 2 -4.33 -46.78 -5.65
CA VAL A 2 -4.37 -45.43 -5.06
C VAL A 2 -5.76 -45.18 -4.50
N ASN A 3 -5.84 -44.90 -3.20
CA ASN A 3 -7.10 -44.84 -2.46
C ASN A 3 -7.91 -43.62 -2.92
N LYS A 4 -9.21 -43.78 -3.22
CA LYS A 4 -10.10 -42.68 -3.68
C LYS A 4 -10.13 -41.50 -2.69
N LEU A 5 -9.84 -41.76 -1.41
CA LEU A 5 -9.69 -40.78 -0.35
C LEU A 5 -8.49 -39.83 -0.56
N SER A 6 -7.40 -40.31 -1.16
CA SER A 6 -6.19 -39.51 -1.42
C SER A 6 -6.41 -38.47 -2.51
N TYR A 7 -7.21 -38.78 -3.54
CA TYR A 7 -7.58 -37.83 -4.60
C TYR A 7 -8.51 -36.73 -4.08
N LEU A 8 -9.41 -37.05 -3.15
CA LEU A 8 -10.30 -36.07 -2.51
C LEU A 8 -9.52 -35.10 -1.60
N LEU A 9 -8.55 -35.59 -0.83
CA LEU A 9 -7.69 -34.72 -0.02
C LEU A 9 -6.80 -33.81 -0.88
N LEU A 10 -6.21 -34.34 -1.96
CA LEU A 10 -5.37 -33.54 -2.88
C LEU A 10 -6.17 -32.45 -3.61
N THR A 11 -7.43 -32.73 -3.98
CA THR A 11 -8.31 -31.73 -4.59
C THR A 11 -8.76 -30.66 -3.60
N ILE A 12 -9.10 -31.03 -2.36
CA ILE A 12 -9.44 -30.06 -1.31
C ILE A 12 -8.24 -29.16 -0.99
N ILE A 13 -7.03 -29.72 -0.84
CA ILE A 13 -5.80 -28.95 -0.59
C ILE A 13 -5.48 -28.02 -1.78
N GLY A 14 -5.69 -28.48 -3.02
CA GLY A 14 -5.47 -27.68 -4.23
C GLY A 14 -6.41 -26.48 -4.34
N ILE A 15 -7.66 -26.58 -3.85
CA ILE A 15 -8.63 -25.48 -3.86
C ILE A 15 -8.24 -24.38 -2.85
N PHE A 16 -7.70 -24.74 -1.69
CA PHE A 16 -7.31 -23.74 -0.68
C PHE A 16 -6.11 -22.88 -1.09
N ILE A 17 -5.19 -23.41 -1.89
CA ILE A 17 -3.99 -22.68 -2.34
C ILE A 17 -4.36 -21.54 -3.31
N SER A 18 -5.49 -21.65 -4.03
CA SER A 18 -5.96 -20.65 -4.99
C SER A 18 -6.47 -19.35 -4.34
N CYS A 19 -6.72 -19.33 -3.03
CA CYS A 19 -7.30 -18.18 -2.33
C CYS A 19 -6.36 -17.46 -1.36
N ALA A 20 -5.11 -17.92 -1.22
CA ALA A 20 -4.17 -17.28 -0.31
C ALA A 20 -3.60 -15.98 -0.89
N ASP A 21 -3.47 -14.96 -0.03
CA ASP A 21 -2.79 -13.73 -0.38
C ASP A 21 -1.31 -13.98 -0.66
N GLN A 22 -0.75 -13.22 -1.59
CA GLN A 22 0.68 -13.28 -1.83
C GLN A 22 1.45 -12.69 -0.67
N LYS A 23 2.50 -13.39 -0.24
CA LYS A 23 3.39 -12.87 0.79
C LYS A 23 4.19 -11.68 0.27
N LEU A 24 4.34 -10.66 1.11
CA LEU A 24 5.32 -9.59 0.88
C LEU A 24 6.74 -10.18 0.97
N LEU A 25 7.68 -9.60 0.23
CA LEU A 25 9.09 -10.02 0.30
C LEU A 25 9.89 -9.12 1.24
N LEU A 26 9.46 -7.87 1.43
CA LEU A 26 10.04 -6.99 2.45
C LEU A 26 9.74 -7.50 3.86
N LYS A 27 10.60 -7.10 4.80
CA LYS A 27 10.48 -7.40 6.22
C LYS A 27 10.48 -6.11 7.03
N LYS A 28 9.88 -6.13 8.21
CA LYS A 28 9.96 -4.99 9.11
C LYS A 28 11.41 -4.71 9.46
N SER A 29 11.83 -3.48 9.28
CA SER A 29 13.17 -3.04 9.59
C SER A 29 13.14 -1.59 10.04
N LYS A 30 14.07 -1.23 10.93
CA LYS A 30 14.17 0.15 11.39
C LYS A 30 14.60 1.04 10.23
N ILE A 31 13.79 2.03 9.93
CA ILE A 31 14.05 2.97 8.86
C ILE A 31 15.01 4.06 9.34
N PRO A 32 16.04 4.41 8.55
CA PRO A 32 16.94 5.51 8.89
C PRO A 32 16.18 6.84 8.91
N ASP A 33 16.65 7.78 9.73
CA ASP A 33 16.03 9.10 9.90
C ASP A 33 16.39 10.03 8.72
N ILE A 34 15.85 9.70 7.55
CA ILE A 34 16.07 10.41 6.28
C ILE A 34 14.77 10.87 5.63
N ILE A 35 13.63 10.48 6.19
CA ILE A 35 12.30 10.96 5.83
C ILE A 35 11.56 11.33 7.11
N LYS A 36 10.69 12.33 7.04
CA LYS A 36 9.82 12.70 8.16
C LYS A 36 8.77 11.61 8.37
N THR A 37 8.55 11.21 9.62
CA THR A 37 7.53 10.19 9.96
C THR A 37 6.50 10.72 10.96
N ASP A 38 6.56 11.99 11.33
CA ASP A 38 5.64 12.71 12.23
C ASP A 38 4.45 13.37 11.49
N GLY A 39 4.00 12.72 10.43
CA GLY A 39 2.90 13.18 9.59
C GLY A 39 2.55 12.18 8.50
N PHE A 40 2.06 12.67 7.37
CA PHE A 40 1.80 11.85 6.19
C PHE A 40 2.39 12.50 4.93
N TYR A 41 2.66 11.67 3.93
CA TYR A 41 2.98 12.14 2.59
C TYR A 41 1.73 12.10 1.74
N TYR A 42 1.57 13.03 0.81
CA TYR A 42 0.45 13.03 -0.13
C TYR A 42 0.87 13.29 -1.57
N VAL A 43 0.07 12.79 -2.50
CA VAL A 43 0.06 13.19 -3.91
C VAL A 43 -1.32 13.69 -4.28
N LYS A 44 -1.35 14.76 -5.07
CA LYS A 44 -2.54 15.32 -5.71
C LYS A 44 -2.63 14.83 -7.15
N THR A 45 -3.72 14.15 -7.51
CA THR A 45 -4.01 13.77 -8.90
C THR A 45 -5.26 14.50 -9.39
N ASN A 46 -5.30 14.89 -10.65
CA ASN A 46 -6.51 15.43 -11.27
C ASN A 46 -7.02 14.38 -12.25
N GLU A 47 -8.21 13.84 -12.00
CA GLU A 47 -8.81 12.78 -12.80
C GLU A 47 -10.18 13.23 -13.30
N TYR A 48 -10.50 12.90 -14.55
CA TYR A 48 -11.82 13.21 -15.09
C TYR A 48 -12.87 12.26 -14.52
N SER A 49 -13.85 12.79 -13.80
CA SER A 49 -15.00 12.03 -13.33
C SER A 49 -16.04 11.93 -14.42
N LYS A 50 -16.29 10.71 -14.92
CA LYS A 50 -17.36 10.45 -15.89
C LYS A 50 -18.75 10.78 -15.34
N THR A 51 -18.95 10.58 -14.04
CA THR A 51 -20.22 10.82 -13.35
C THR A 51 -20.52 12.32 -13.23
N LEU A 52 -19.52 13.10 -12.82
CA LEU A 52 -19.66 14.55 -12.65
C LEU A 52 -19.44 15.32 -13.97
N LYS A 53 -18.90 14.64 -14.99
CA LYS A 53 -18.46 15.21 -16.27
C LYS A 53 -17.45 16.34 -16.12
N ASP A 54 -16.65 16.31 -15.05
CA ASP A 54 -15.68 17.35 -14.71
C ASP A 54 -14.39 16.75 -14.14
N SER A 55 -13.32 17.55 -14.10
CA SER A 55 -12.06 17.19 -13.45
C SER A 55 -12.22 17.23 -11.93
N VAL A 56 -11.74 16.18 -11.30
CA VAL A 56 -11.87 15.90 -9.88
C VAL A 56 -10.47 15.72 -9.32
N THR A 57 -10.11 16.55 -8.35
CA THR A 57 -8.84 16.44 -7.63
C THR A 57 -8.90 15.33 -6.59
N ASN A 58 -8.12 14.26 -6.73
CA ASN A 58 -7.98 13.25 -5.70
C ASN A 58 -6.71 13.47 -4.88
N TYR A 59 -6.76 13.02 -3.63
CA TYR A 59 -5.61 12.99 -2.74
C TYR A 59 -5.36 11.56 -2.29
N ASN A 60 -4.13 11.11 -2.48
CA ASN A 60 -3.64 9.89 -1.87
C ASN A 60 -2.69 10.29 -0.76
N PHE A 61 -2.92 9.82 0.46
CA PHE A 61 -1.97 10.02 1.55
C PHE A 61 -1.42 8.70 2.08
N THR A 62 -0.20 8.76 2.59
CA THR A 62 0.54 7.61 3.12
C THR A 62 1.24 8.02 4.41
N PHE A 63 0.94 7.32 5.50
CA PHE A 63 1.71 7.38 6.74
C PHE A 63 2.87 6.40 6.63
N TYR A 64 4.09 6.89 6.89
CA TYR A 64 5.28 6.06 7.01
C TYR A 64 5.69 5.94 8.49
N TYR A 65 6.11 4.76 8.88
CA TYR A 65 6.47 4.42 10.26
C TYR A 65 7.91 3.94 10.35
N ILE A 66 8.57 4.28 11.46
CA ILE A 66 9.99 3.97 11.68
C ILE A 66 10.29 2.47 11.71
N ASP A 67 9.28 1.61 11.87
CA ASP A 67 9.40 0.14 11.81
C ASP A 67 9.32 -0.42 10.38
N GLY A 68 9.28 0.44 9.36
CA GLY A 68 9.17 0.05 7.96
C GLY A 68 7.74 -0.26 7.54
N THR A 69 6.73 -0.01 8.38
CA THR A 69 5.32 -0.13 7.98
C THR A 69 4.88 1.14 7.24
N PHE A 70 3.96 1.00 6.28
CA PHE A 70 3.17 2.14 5.80
C PHE A 70 1.67 1.85 5.84
N LEU A 71 0.88 2.91 5.97
CA LEU A 71 -0.57 2.90 5.85
C LEU A 71 -1.00 3.93 4.79
N LYS A 72 -1.67 3.50 3.72
CA LYS A 72 -2.17 4.37 2.65
C LYS A 72 -3.69 4.55 2.72
N HIS A 73 -4.17 5.64 2.11
CA HIS A 73 -5.58 5.88 1.85
C HIS A 73 -5.76 6.68 0.57
N PHE A 74 -6.91 6.49 -0.07
CA PHE A 74 -7.37 7.25 -1.21
C PHE A 74 -8.65 8.00 -0.83
N THR A 75 -8.68 9.31 -1.04
CA THR A 75 -9.90 10.11 -0.89
C THR A 75 -10.18 11.00 -2.11
N SER A 76 -11.47 11.11 -2.45
CA SER A 76 -12.04 11.94 -3.51
C SER A 76 -12.32 13.38 -2.99
N PRO A 77 -12.45 14.42 -3.84
CA PRO A 77 -12.46 15.81 -3.38
C PRO A 77 -13.81 16.25 -2.85
N SER A 78 -13.77 16.65 -1.60
CA SER A 78 -14.34 17.92 -1.15
C SER A 78 -13.29 18.77 -0.41
N LEU A 79 -11.98 18.50 -0.61
CA LEU A 79 -11.12 18.29 0.56
C LEU A 79 -9.81 19.07 0.70
N GLU A 80 -9.61 20.25 0.12
CA GLU A 80 -8.48 21.07 0.65
C GLU A 80 -8.75 21.45 2.12
N LYS A 81 -10.03 21.69 2.46
CA LYS A 81 -10.49 21.92 3.83
C LYS A 81 -10.53 20.66 4.67
N GLU A 82 -11.01 19.52 4.17
CA GLU A 82 -11.01 18.27 4.96
C GLU A 82 -9.71 17.46 4.88
N ILE A 83 -8.63 17.92 4.23
CA ILE A 83 -7.26 17.48 4.58
C ILE A 83 -6.89 18.06 5.95
N LEU A 84 -7.31 19.30 6.23
CA LEU A 84 -7.13 19.98 7.51
C LEU A 84 -8.17 19.52 8.55
N ASP A 85 -9.43 19.34 8.13
CA ASP A 85 -10.52 18.78 8.94
C ASP A 85 -10.60 17.25 8.86
N PHE A 86 -9.56 16.59 8.33
CA PHE A 86 -9.56 15.14 8.10
C PHE A 86 -9.72 14.45 9.45
N ASN A 87 -10.88 13.86 9.69
CA ASN A 87 -11.10 13.04 10.88
C ASN A 87 -10.42 11.68 10.66
N ILE A 88 -9.09 11.70 10.59
CA ILE A 88 -8.20 10.54 10.48
C ILE A 88 -8.61 9.51 11.50
N LYS A 89 -9.00 9.94 12.71
CA LYS A 89 -9.42 9.02 13.76
C LYS A 89 -10.61 8.15 13.35
N ASN A 90 -11.65 8.75 12.77
CA ASN A 90 -12.82 7.99 12.31
C ASN A 90 -12.51 7.13 11.08
N GLN A 91 -11.71 7.65 10.15
CA GLN A 91 -11.33 6.91 8.95
C GLN A 91 -10.36 5.77 9.28
N TYR A 92 -9.44 5.97 10.21
CA TYR A 92 -8.44 4.99 10.63
C TYR A 92 -9.07 3.68 11.12
N GLU A 93 -10.17 3.76 11.87
CA GLU A 93 -10.89 2.56 12.33
C GLU A 93 -11.42 1.69 11.19
N ILE A 94 -11.67 2.30 10.03
CA ILE A 94 -12.05 1.61 8.79
C ILE A 94 -10.78 1.13 8.07
N LEU A 95 -9.80 2.02 7.90
CA LEU A 95 -8.58 1.72 7.15
C LEU A 95 -7.75 0.61 7.74
N LYS A 96 -7.65 0.55 9.07
CA LYS A 96 -6.85 -0.47 9.76
C LYS A 96 -7.39 -1.89 9.56
N LYS A 97 -8.65 -2.04 9.15
CA LYS A 97 -9.31 -3.34 8.91
C LYS A 97 -9.09 -3.86 7.50
N ASP A 98 -8.59 -3.04 6.59
CA ASP A 98 -8.37 -3.41 5.19
C ASP A 98 -6.89 -3.61 4.92
N GLN A 99 -6.51 -4.87 4.66
CA GLN A 99 -5.14 -5.29 4.38
C GLN A 99 -4.53 -4.55 3.19
N THR A 100 -5.33 -4.15 2.19
CA THR A 100 -4.83 -3.46 1.00
C THR A 100 -4.29 -2.07 1.31
N ASN A 101 -4.63 -1.48 2.46
CA ASN A 101 -4.09 -0.20 2.92
C ASN A 101 -2.73 -0.33 3.61
N TRP A 102 -2.34 -1.53 4.01
CA TRP A 102 -1.08 -1.77 4.71
C TRP A 102 0.01 -2.25 3.77
N GLY A 103 1.25 -2.04 4.18
CA GLY A 103 2.41 -2.62 3.54
C GLY A 103 3.70 -2.29 4.26
N LEU A 104 4.81 -2.67 3.63
CA LEU A 104 6.15 -2.49 4.14
C LEU A 104 6.96 -1.62 3.19
N TYR A 105 7.94 -0.90 3.70
CA TYR A 105 8.91 -0.17 2.91
C TYR A 105 10.29 -0.27 3.53
N GLU A 106 11.30 -0.09 2.69
CA GLU A 106 12.71 -0.06 3.08
C GLU A 106 13.38 1.09 2.34
N ILE A 107 14.43 1.66 2.94
CA ILE A 107 15.25 2.69 2.32
C ILE A 107 16.73 2.32 2.40
N TYR A 108 17.39 2.28 1.25
CA TYR A 108 18.83 1.99 1.11
C TYR A 108 19.52 3.15 0.39
N GLY A 109 20.33 3.91 1.12
CA GLY A 109 20.86 5.18 0.62
C GLY A 109 19.71 6.16 0.36
N SER A 110 19.58 6.64 -0.88
CA SER A 110 18.42 7.43 -1.31
C SER A 110 17.30 6.59 -1.93
N ASN A 111 17.49 5.29 -2.18
CA ASN A 111 16.48 4.48 -2.87
C ASN A 111 15.42 3.98 -1.89
N ILE A 112 14.14 4.15 -2.24
CA ILE A 112 13.01 3.63 -1.49
C ILE A 112 12.29 2.55 -2.29
N ILE A 113 11.92 1.47 -1.60
CA ILE A 113 11.07 0.41 -2.13
C ILE A 113 9.91 0.24 -1.16
N ARG A 114 8.69 0.09 -1.67
CA ARG A 114 7.53 -0.30 -0.86
C ARG A 114 6.77 -1.45 -1.50
N GLU A 115 6.25 -2.33 -0.66
CA GLU A 115 5.43 -3.48 -1.05
C GLU A 115 4.13 -3.52 -0.24
N GLY A 116 3.03 -3.87 -0.89
CA GLY A 116 1.74 -4.05 -0.25
C GLY A 116 0.83 -4.89 -1.13
N TRP A 117 -0.46 -4.90 -0.82
CA TRP A 117 -1.44 -5.69 -1.56
C TRP A 117 -2.29 -4.84 -2.50
N ASN A 118 -2.60 -5.38 -3.67
CA ASN A 118 -3.57 -4.83 -4.62
C ASN A 118 -4.88 -5.61 -4.56
N THR A 119 -5.97 -4.97 -4.97
CA THR A 119 -7.27 -5.63 -5.11
C THR A 119 -7.25 -6.67 -6.24
N SER A 120 -8.06 -7.71 -6.10
CA SER A 120 -8.17 -8.84 -7.04
C SER A 120 -9.64 -9.18 -7.29
N VAL A 121 -9.97 -9.66 -8.50
CA VAL A 121 -11.33 -10.05 -8.90
C VAL A 121 -11.54 -11.57 -8.87
N GLY A 122 -10.61 -12.36 -8.30
CA GLY A 122 -10.62 -13.82 -8.49
C GLY A 122 -9.81 -14.66 -7.49
N GLY A 123 -9.71 -14.23 -6.23
CA GLY A 123 -8.98 -14.95 -5.17
C GLY A 123 -8.13 -14.00 -4.33
N GLY A 124 -7.14 -14.57 -3.61
CA GLY A 124 -6.24 -13.83 -2.70
C GLY A 124 -5.58 -12.60 -3.32
N LEU A 125 -5.11 -11.70 -2.45
CA LEU A 125 -4.58 -10.40 -2.82
C LEU A 125 -3.19 -10.53 -3.46
N PRO A 126 -3.01 -10.09 -4.72
CA PRO A 126 -1.70 -10.02 -5.35
C PRO A 126 -0.82 -8.98 -4.67
N ARG A 127 0.47 -9.27 -4.64
CA ARG A 127 1.49 -8.32 -4.19
C ARG A 127 1.63 -7.20 -5.22
N SER A 128 1.97 -6.02 -4.73
CA SER A 128 2.36 -4.85 -5.50
C SER A 128 3.67 -4.30 -4.95
N ARG A 129 4.46 -3.67 -5.82
CA ARG A 129 5.73 -3.04 -5.46
C ARG A 129 5.83 -1.69 -6.14
N ALA A 130 6.34 -0.69 -5.44
CA ALA A 130 6.72 0.58 -6.03
C ALA A 130 8.16 0.92 -5.63
N GLU A 131 8.90 1.49 -6.58
CA GLU A 131 10.31 1.87 -6.41
C GLU A 131 10.49 3.35 -6.73
N GLY A 132 11.45 3.97 -6.05
CA GLY A 132 11.66 5.40 -6.10
C GLY A 132 12.90 5.84 -5.37
N TYR A 133 12.98 7.14 -5.08
CA TYR A 133 14.04 7.73 -4.29
C TYR A 133 13.55 8.85 -3.36
N VAL A 134 14.27 9.05 -2.27
CA VAL A 134 14.13 10.18 -1.36
C VAL A 134 14.87 11.37 -1.96
N LYS A 135 14.13 12.41 -2.38
CA LYS A 135 14.71 13.64 -2.94
C LYS A 135 15.23 14.55 -1.83
N ASN A 136 14.51 14.60 -0.72
CA ASN A 136 14.89 15.23 0.55
C ASN A 136 13.97 14.69 1.67
N ASP A 137 14.18 15.15 2.91
CA ASP A 137 13.46 14.70 4.11
C ASP A 137 11.92 14.81 4.03
N SER A 138 11.39 15.63 3.12
CA SER A 138 9.97 15.97 2.99
C SER A 138 9.41 15.64 1.61
N THR A 139 10.21 15.01 0.73
CA THR A 139 9.80 14.68 -0.63
C THR A 139 10.32 13.31 -1.05
N ILE A 140 9.38 12.42 -1.41
CA ILE A 140 9.66 11.09 -1.95
C ILE A 140 9.15 11.03 -3.39
N VAL A 141 9.96 10.50 -4.31
CA VAL A 141 9.58 10.34 -5.72
C VAL A 141 9.50 8.87 -6.06
N PHE A 142 8.32 8.40 -6.49
CA PHE A 142 8.18 7.05 -7.04
C PHE A 142 8.24 7.09 -8.56
N THR A 143 9.02 6.19 -9.14
CA THR A 143 9.25 6.16 -10.59
C THR A 143 8.83 4.86 -11.27
N LYS A 144 8.60 3.81 -10.49
CA LYS A 144 8.20 2.50 -11.02
C LYS A 144 7.15 1.85 -10.14
N SER A 145 6.22 1.14 -10.77
CA SER A 145 5.36 0.18 -10.09
C SER A 145 5.30 -1.15 -10.81
N PHE A 146 5.18 -2.20 -10.00
CA PHE A 146 5.02 -3.58 -10.42
C PHE A 146 3.75 -4.14 -9.79
N ALA A 147 2.84 -4.64 -10.62
CA ALA A 147 1.72 -5.45 -10.16
C ALA A 147 2.02 -6.91 -10.48
N PHE A 148 1.99 -7.77 -9.47
CA PHE A 148 2.18 -9.21 -9.64
C PHE A 148 0.82 -9.86 -9.87
N ASP A 149 0.77 -10.92 -10.67
CA ASP A 149 -0.39 -11.79 -10.67
C ASP A 149 -0.21 -12.92 -9.65
N ASN A 150 -1.26 -13.71 -9.41
CA ASN A 150 -1.24 -14.84 -8.48
C ASN A 150 -0.22 -15.93 -8.85
N LYS A 151 0.49 -15.83 -9.99
CA LYS A 151 1.53 -16.76 -10.46
C LYS A 151 2.96 -16.24 -10.24
N CYS A 152 3.13 -15.22 -9.40
CA CYS A 152 4.41 -14.68 -8.93
C CYS A 152 5.21 -13.85 -9.94
N CYS A 153 4.77 -13.70 -11.18
CA CYS A 153 5.45 -12.89 -12.18
C CYS A 153 4.89 -11.45 -12.19
N PRO A 154 5.74 -10.42 -12.37
CA PRO A 154 5.25 -9.07 -12.59
C PRO A 154 4.48 -9.03 -13.91
N LYS A 155 3.18 -8.76 -13.83
CA LYS A 155 2.28 -8.68 -14.98
C LYS A 155 2.25 -7.30 -15.60
N ILE A 156 2.44 -6.26 -14.78
CA ILE A 156 2.47 -4.87 -15.20
C ILE A 156 3.75 -4.25 -14.67
N ASN A 157 4.47 -3.55 -15.55
CA ASN A 157 5.55 -2.64 -15.21
C ASN A 157 5.17 -1.27 -15.77
N SER A 158 5.01 -0.28 -14.89
CA SER A 158 4.74 1.10 -15.30
C SER A 158 5.89 1.97 -14.83
N ASN A 159 6.46 2.73 -15.78
CA ASN A 159 7.35 3.83 -15.48
C ASN A 159 6.52 5.12 -15.41
N TYR A 160 6.72 5.90 -14.36
CA TYR A 160 6.07 7.19 -14.15
C TYR A 160 7.02 8.07 -13.31
N GLU A 161 6.57 9.26 -12.93
CA GLU A 161 7.23 10.06 -11.91
C GLU A 161 6.16 10.73 -11.07
N VAL A 162 6.09 10.37 -9.79
CA VAL A 162 5.10 10.91 -8.86
C VAL A 162 5.81 11.39 -7.60
N GLU A 163 5.82 12.72 -7.43
CA GLU A 163 6.30 13.36 -6.21
C GLU A 163 5.25 13.29 -5.11
N ASN A 164 5.67 12.86 -3.93
CA ASN A 164 4.87 12.81 -2.72
C ASN A 164 5.47 13.81 -1.73
N HIS A 165 4.63 14.67 -1.16
CA HIS A 165 5.04 15.77 -0.29
C HIS A 165 4.60 15.52 1.14
N PHE A 166 5.47 15.85 2.10
CA PHE A 166 5.18 15.72 3.52
C PHE A 166 4.22 16.81 4.02
N PHE A 167 3.27 16.40 4.86
CA PHE A 167 2.41 17.27 5.65
C PHE A 167 2.50 16.86 7.13
N PRO A 168 2.85 17.79 8.05
CA PRO A 168 2.93 17.47 9.49
C PRO A 168 1.54 17.15 10.05
N TYR A 169 1.42 16.07 10.82
CA TYR A 169 0.14 15.65 11.39
C TYR A 169 0.29 14.90 12.71
N SER A 170 -0.42 15.33 13.75
CA SER A 170 -0.35 14.73 15.08
C SER A 170 -1.72 14.81 15.81
N PRO A 171 -2.14 13.76 16.55
CA PRO A 171 -1.48 12.46 16.63
C PRO A 171 -1.70 11.64 15.35
N LYS A 172 -0.63 11.03 14.82
CA LYS A 172 -0.77 10.08 13.71
C LYS A 172 -1.34 8.74 14.21
N PRO A 173 -2.01 7.95 13.34
CA PRO A 173 -2.42 6.60 13.70
C PRO A 173 -1.24 5.73 14.13
N ASP A 174 -1.50 4.68 14.91
CA ASP A 174 -0.45 3.73 15.28
C ASP A 174 -0.16 2.74 14.13
N SER A 175 1.04 2.13 14.13
CA SER A 175 1.43 1.17 13.08
C SER A 175 0.97 -0.27 13.35
N SER A 176 0.27 -0.51 14.46
CA SER A 176 -0.12 -1.87 14.87
C SER A 176 -1.22 -2.39 13.96
N ASN A 177 -0.97 -3.54 13.36
CA ASN A 177 -1.94 -4.20 12.49
C ASN A 177 -1.72 -5.72 12.52
N ILE A 178 -2.76 -6.48 12.25
CA ILE A 178 -2.70 -7.95 12.29
C ILE A 178 -2.04 -8.58 11.06
N PHE A 179 -1.94 -7.84 9.96
CA PHE A 179 -1.53 -8.36 8.65
C PHE A 179 -0.01 -8.51 8.52
N LEU A 180 0.75 -7.72 9.27
CA LEU A 180 2.21 -7.64 9.16
C LEU A 180 2.95 -8.28 10.34
N ASN A 181 2.26 -9.06 11.19
CA ASN A 181 2.87 -9.71 12.36
C ASN A 181 3.90 -10.79 12.02
N GLU A 182 3.81 -11.39 10.83
CA GLU A 182 4.73 -12.44 10.36
C GLU A 182 5.87 -11.89 9.48
N TYR A 183 6.00 -10.57 9.38
CA TYR A 183 6.95 -9.87 8.51
C TYR A 183 7.91 -8.97 9.26
#